data_AF-A0A2T4T385-F1
#
_entry.id   AF-A0A2T4T385-F1
#
_cell.length_a   1.000
_cell.length_b   1.000
_cell.length_c   1.000
_cell.angle_alpha   90.00
_cell.angle_beta   90.00
_cell.angle_gamma   90.00
#
_symmetry.space_group_name_H-M   'P 1'
#
loop_
_entity.id
_entity.type
_entity.pdbx_description
1 polymer ?
#
loop_
_entity_poly.entity_id
_entity_poly.type
_entity_poly.pdbx_seq_one_letter_code
_entity_poly.pdbx_strand_id
1 'polypeptide(L)' 'MAYRGFFYKVYHLYYDGFRQMTLGKTLWTIIIIKLFIMFAILKVFFFPNYLKQNSRSGHEAEFVGKELIQRINH' A
#
# COMPACT_ATOMS: atom_id res chain seq x y z
N MET A 1 -0.73 39.50 -6.18
CA MET A 1 -0.04 38.46 -5.39
C MET A 1 -0.44 38.59 -3.91
N ALA A 2 -1.63 38.14 -3.49
CA ALA A 2 -2.08 38.27 -2.09
C ALA A 2 -2.53 36.95 -1.43
N TYR A 3 -2.64 35.87 -2.20
CA TYR A 3 -3.19 34.60 -1.69
C TYR A 3 -2.18 33.74 -0.93
N ARG A 4 -0.86 33.93 -1.14
CA ARG A 4 0.16 33.06 -0.53
C ARG A 4 0.19 33.13 1.00
N GLY A 5 -0.11 34.28 1.60
CA GLY A 5 -0.02 34.47 3.05
C GLY A 5 -1.15 33.82 3.85
N PHE A 6 -2.38 33.83 3.33
CA PHE A 6 -3.54 33.31 4.06
C PHE A 6 -3.51 31.77 4.15
N PHE A 7 -3.22 31.09 3.03
CA PHE A 7 -3.05 29.63 3.03
C PHE A 7 -1.88 29.19 3.90
N TYR A 8 -0.76 29.94 3.90
CA TYR A 8 0.36 29.65 4.80
C TYR A 8 -0.01 29.81 6.28
N LYS A 9 -0.79 30.83 6.64
CA LYS A 9 -1.25 31.05 8.01
C LYS A 9 -2.20 29.96 8.48
N VAL A 10 -3.14 29.55 7.62
CA VAL A 10 -4.07 28.45 7.90
C VAL A 10 -3.32 27.12 8.03
N TYR A 11 -2.37 26.85 7.14
CA TYR A 11 -1.51 25.67 7.23
C TYR A 11 -0.67 25.67 8.50
N HIS A 12 -0.07 26.80 8.86
CA HIS A 12 0.72 26.93 10.09
C HIS A 12 -0.14 26.74 11.33
N LEU A 13 -1.35 27.33 11.40
CA LEU A 13 -2.26 27.16 12.53
C LEU A 13 -2.73 25.70 12.67
N TYR A 14 -3.03 25.03 11.54
CA TYR A 14 -3.40 23.61 11.54
C TYR A 14 -2.23 22.73 11.94
N TYR A 15 -1.05 22.95 11.37
CA TYR A 15 0.17 22.21 11.71
C TYR A 15 0.61 22.42 13.16
N ASP A 16 0.55 23.66 13.65
CA ASP A 16 0.93 24.03 15.02
C ASP A 16 -0.07 23.46 16.04
N GLY A 17 -1.38 23.61 15.80
CA GLY A 17 -2.41 22.99 16.65
C GLY A 17 -2.38 21.45 16.62
N PHE A 18 -2.17 20.85 15.45
CA PHE A 18 -2.07 19.40 15.29
C PHE A 18 -0.82 18.81 15.96
N ARG A 19 0.30 19.55 15.93
CA ARG A 19 1.57 19.12 16.52
C ARG A 19 1.63 19.37 18.04
N GLN A 20 0.98 20.43 18.52
CA GLN A 20 0.94 20.78 19.95
C GLN A 20 -0.04 19.87 20.73
N MET A 21 -0.99 19.24 20.05
CA MET A 21 -1.88 18.23 20.66
C MET A 21 -1.26 16.84 20.69
N THR A 22 -0.96 16.34 21.88
CA THR A 22 -0.51 14.94 22.11
C THR A 22 -1.51 13.92 21.54
N LEU A 23 -2.81 14.25 21.58
CA LEU A 23 -3.88 13.41 21.02
C LEU A 23 -3.79 13.26 19.49
N GLY A 24 -3.43 14.33 18.76
CA GLY A 24 -3.30 14.30 17.29
C GLY A 24 -2.15 13.40 16.85
N LYS A 25 -1.00 13.50 17.53
CA LYS A 25 0.14 12.61 17.31
C LYS A 25 -0.19 11.14 17.60
N THR A 26 -0.91 10.87 18.69
CA THR A 26 -1.36 9.51 19.03
C THR A 26 -2.30 8.96 17.97
N LEU A 27 -3.30 9.74 17.52
CA LEU A 27 -4.24 9.33 16.49
C LEU A 27 -3.56 9.04 15.16
N TRP A 28 -2.65 9.92 14.74
CA TRP A 28 -1.89 9.75 13.51
C TRP A 28 -0.95 8.53 13.57
N THR A 29 -0.34 8.30 14.74
CA THR A 29 0.45 7.09 15.01
C THR A 29 -0.41 5.84 14.87
N ILE A 30 -1.63 5.84 15.41
CA ILE A 30 -2.58 4.73 15.24
C ILE A 30 -2.92 4.49 13.77
N ILE A 31 -3.16 5.55 12.99
CA ILE A 31 -3.45 5.44 11.55
C ILE A 31 -2.27 4.81 10.80
N ILE A 32 -1.04 5.27 11.07
CA ILE A 32 0.18 4.72 10.47
C ILE A 32 0.37 3.27 10.85
N ILE A 33 0.23 2.93 12.13
CA ILE A 33 0.35 1.56 12.62
C ILE A 33 -0.69 0.67 11.93
N LYS A 34 -1.95 1.13 11.82
CA LYS A 34 -3.02 0.34 11.19
C LYS A 34 -2.76 0.13 9.70
N LEU A 35 -2.31 1.16 8.98
CA LEU A 35 -1.89 1.06 7.57
C LEU A 35 -0.72 0.09 7.41
N PHE A 36 0.29 0.18 8.28
CA PHE A 36 1.44 -0.72 8.28
C PHE A 36 1.03 -2.15 8.58
N ILE A 37 0.17 -2.38 9.58
CA ILE A 37 -0.35 -3.70 9.94
C ILE A 37 -1.18 -4.29 8.80
N MET A 38 -2.08 -3.54 8.18
CA MET A 38 -2.86 -4.02 7.04
C MET A 38 -1.95 -4.39 5.86
N PHE A 39 -0.97 -3.54 5.54
CA PHE A 39 0.01 -3.82 4.51
C PHE A 39 0.91 -5.01 4.86
N ALA A 40 1.35 -5.15 6.11
CA ALA A 40 2.22 -6.21 6.57
C ALA A 40 1.49 -7.56 6.66
N ILE A 41 0.25 -7.60 7.14
CA ILE A 41 -0.55 -8.83 7.20
C ILE A 41 -0.89 -9.29 5.78
N LEU A 42 -1.38 -8.41 4.92
CA LEU A 42 -1.57 -8.76 3.51
C LEU A 42 -0.21 -9.17 2.90
N LYS A 43 0.88 -8.44 3.14
CA LYS A 43 2.17 -8.83 2.56
C LYS A 43 2.67 -10.19 3.07
N VAL A 44 2.62 -10.45 4.38
CA VAL A 44 3.17 -11.66 5.01
C VAL A 44 2.19 -12.84 4.96
N PHE A 45 0.89 -12.63 4.71
CA PHE A 45 -0.06 -13.75 4.52
C PHE A 45 -0.33 -13.99 3.04
N PHE A 46 -0.56 -12.92 2.29
CA PHE A 46 -0.79 -12.97 0.86
C PHE A 46 0.53 -13.30 0.13
N PHE A 47 1.69 -12.70 0.40
CA PHE A 47 2.88 -13.02 -0.41
C PHE A 47 3.50 -14.40 -0.18
N PRO A 48 3.62 -15.01 1.00
CA PRO A 48 4.16 -16.36 1.06
C PRO A 48 3.19 -17.38 0.52
N ASN A 49 1.86 -17.21 0.64
CA ASN A 49 0.94 -18.12 -0.06
C ASN A 49 0.86 -17.81 -1.55
N TYR A 50 0.79 -16.55 -1.97
CA TYR A 50 0.83 -16.19 -3.39
C TYR A 50 2.17 -16.55 -4.02
N LEU A 51 3.32 -16.26 -3.42
CA LEU A 51 4.64 -16.62 -3.97
C LEU A 51 4.96 -18.09 -3.77
N LYS A 52 4.54 -18.80 -2.71
CA LYS A 52 4.80 -20.24 -2.58
C LYS A 52 3.85 -21.07 -3.45
N GLN A 53 2.63 -20.58 -3.67
CA GLN A 53 1.70 -21.13 -4.64
C GLN A 53 2.12 -20.77 -6.07
N ASN A 54 2.55 -19.53 -6.35
CA ASN A 54 3.11 -19.12 -7.65
C ASN A 54 4.52 -19.68 -7.94
N SER A 55 5.33 -19.93 -6.90
CA SER A 55 6.66 -20.56 -7.02
C SER A 55 6.56 -22.09 -7.08
N ARG A 56 5.47 -22.71 -6.59
CA ARG A 56 5.14 -24.10 -6.95
C ARG A 56 4.39 -24.18 -8.29
N SER A 57 3.66 -23.15 -8.68
CA SER A 57 2.93 -23.07 -9.96
C SER A 57 3.70 -22.38 -11.08
N GLY A 58 5.04 -22.37 -11.00
CA GLY A 58 5.90 -22.08 -12.15
C GLY A 58 5.69 -23.06 -13.32
N HIS A 59 4.88 -24.11 -13.13
CA HIS A 59 4.49 -25.06 -14.16
C HIS A 59 3.13 -24.75 -14.79
N GLU A 60 2.19 -24.07 -14.12
CA GLU A 60 0.86 -23.84 -14.68
C GLU A 60 0.85 -22.70 -15.69
N ALA A 61 1.55 -21.59 -15.41
CA ALA A 61 1.70 -20.50 -16.38
C ALA A 61 2.49 -20.94 -17.62
N GLU A 62 3.51 -21.78 -17.44
CA GLU A 62 4.28 -22.35 -18.56
C GLU A 62 3.49 -23.42 -19.33
N PHE A 63 2.66 -24.23 -18.66
CA PHE A 63 1.83 -25.25 -19.30
C PHE A 63 0.65 -24.64 -20.05
N VAL A 64 -0.01 -23.62 -19.50
CA VAL A 64 -1.05 -22.85 -20.22
C VAL A 64 -0.43 -22.09 -21.40
N GLY A 65 0.76 -21.53 -21.24
CA GLY A 65 1.50 -20.92 -22.35
C GLY A 65 1.79 -21.93 -23.48
N LYS A 66 2.24 -23.14 -23.15
CA LYS A 66 2.51 -24.22 -24.12
C LYS A 66 1.23 -24.71 -24.80
N GLU A 67 0.14 -24.92 -24.05
CA GLU A 67 -1.15 -25.31 -24.60
C GLU A 67 -1.75 -24.25 -25.54
N LEU A 68 -1.63 -22.97 -25.20
CA LEU A 68 -2.11 -21.87 -26.05
C LEU A 68 -1.29 -21.77 -27.35
N ILE A 69 0.04 -21.89 -27.29
CA ILE A 69 0.90 -21.89 -28.48
C ILE A 69 0.62 -23.11 -29.35
N GLN A 70 0.38 -24.29 -28.75
CA GLN A 70 0.10 -25.53 -29.48
C GLN A 70 -1.27 -25.50 -30.19
N ARG A 71 -2.29 -24.88 -29.59
CA ARG A 71 -3.62 -24.72 -30.23
C ARG A 71 -3.65 -23.70 -31.35
N ILE A 72 -2.78 -22.69 -31.32
CA ILE A 72 -2.71 -21.66 -32.36
C ILE A 72 -1.94 -22.17 -33.60
N ASN A 73 -1.02 -23.13 -33.42
CA ASN A 73 -0.21 -23.73 -34.48
C ASN A 73 -0.83 -24.99 -35.12
N HIS A 74 -2.10 -25.27 -34.86
CA HIS A 74 -2.92 -26.28 -35.54
C HIS A 74 -4.17 -25.61 -36.11
#